data_AF-A0A3S0V3P2-F1
#
_entry.id   AF-A0A3S0V3P2-F1
#
_cell.length_a   1.000
_cell.length_b   1.000
_cell.length_c   1.000
_cell.angle_alpha   90.00
_cell.angle_beta   90.00
_cell.angle_gamma   90.00
#
_symmetry.space_group_name_H-M   'P 1'
#
loop_
_entity.id
_entity.type
_entity.pdbx_description
1 polymer ?
#
loop_
_entity_poly.entity_id
_entity_poly.type
_entity_poly.pdbx_seq_one_letter_code
_entity_poly.pdbx_strand_id
1 'polypeptide(L)'
;MNAPACCLARIPANGKFWLRNAALDDSPPADIRIEEGRIRAVIPAGEAPCCAPGLDLDGGSVRSLAPDGRVAAGFPADLSVTLCGGRIVEMRAGDIPGLIKTGG
;
A
#
# COMPACT_ATOMS: atom_id res chain seq x y z
N MET A 1 2.67 8.54 -21.23
CA MET A 1 1.69 7.68 -20.52
C MET A 1 1.31 8.38 -19.24
N ASN A 2 0.03 8.68 -19.07
CA ASN A 2 -0.49 9.47 -17.96
C ASN A 2 -1.05 8.48 -16.93
N ALA A 3 -0.43 8.33 -15.76
CA ALA A 3 -0.99 7.49 -14.70
C ALA A 3 -2.38 8.05 -14.32
N PRO A 4 -3.48 7.29 -14.40
CA PRO A 4 -4.80 7.87 -14.23
C PRO A 4 -5.04 8.23 -12.76
N ALA A 5 -5.81 9.29 -12.51
CA ALA A 5 -6.29 9.70 -11.19
C ALA A 5 -7.07 8.62 -10.41
N CYS A 6 -7.26 7.42 -10.99
CA CYS A 6 -7.88 6.26 -10.37
C CYS A 6 -7.03 5.62 -9.25
N CYS A 7 -5.71 5.85 -9.22
CA CYS A 7 -4.82 5.27 -8.22
C CYS A 7 -5.11 5.81 -6.80
N LEU A 8 -5.58 7.06 -6.68
CA LEU A 8 -5.72 7.75 -5.37
C LEU A 8 -7.15 7.86 -4.86
N ALA A 9 -8.16 7.72 -5.74
CA ALA A 9 -9.55 8.06 -5.42
C ALA A 9 -10.30 7.04 -4.54
N ARG A 10 -9.64 5.95 -4.09
CA ARG A 10 -10.31 4.80 -3.47
C ARG A 10 -9.76 4.39 -2.11
N ILE A 11 -8.84 5.11 -1.50
CA ILE A 11 -8.41 4.77 -0.13
C ILE A 11 -9.45 5.30 0.85
N PRO A 12 -10.16 4.42 1.58
CA PRO A 12 -11.14 4.87 2.55
C PRO A 12 -10.42 5.39 3.81
N ALA A 13 -11.00 6.42 4.43
CA ALA A 13 -10.50 6.99 5.68
C ALA A 13 -10.53 6.01 6.87
N ASN A 14 -11.15 4.83 6.71
CA ASN A 14 -11.19 3.78 7.73
C ASN A 14 -9.86 2.98 7.84
N GLY A 15 -8.85 3.30 7.02
CA GLY A 15 -7.55 2.63 7.04
C GLY A 15 -7.57 1.18 6.55
N LYS A 16 -8.62 0.77 5.81
CA LYS A 16 -8.81 -0.60 5.30
C LYS A 16 -8.70 -0.65 3.77
N PHE A 17 -7.51 -0.89 3.23
CA PHE A 17 -7.27 -0.88 1.79
C PHE A 17 -6.18 -1.88 1.37
N TRP A 18 -5.99 -2.04 0.07
CA TRP A 18 -4.90 -2.84 -0.51
C TRP A 18 -3.84 -1.93 -1.13
N LEU A 19 -2.56 -2.21 -0.90
CA LEU A 19 -1.50 -1.81 -1.82
C LEU A 19 -1.38 -2.92 -2.85
N ARG A 20 -1.58 -2.62 -4.14
CA ARG A 20 -1.60 -3.63 -5.21
C ARG A 20 -0.34 -3.56 -6.05
N ASN A 21 0.08 -4.70 -6.58
CA ASN A 21 1.23 -4.83 -7.47
C ASN A 21 2.51 -4.23 -6.85
N ALA A 22 2.73 -4.45 -5.55
CA ALA A 22 3.89 -3.94 -4.84
C ALA A 22 5.13 -4.77 -5.15
N ALA A 23 6.26 -4.11 -5.44
CA ALA A 23 7.56 -4.77 -5.46
C ALA A 23 8.14 -4.85 -4.03
N LEU A 24 8.60 -6.02 -3.63
CA LEU A 24 9.24 -6.29 -2.35
C LEU A 24 10.71 -6.63 -2.58
N ASP A 25 11.62 -6.23 -1.68
CA ASP A 25 13.07 -6.35 -1.91
C ASP A 25 13.54 -7.80 -2.13
N ASP A 26 13.06 -8.75 -1.32
CA ASP A 26 13.47 -10.16 -1.33
C ASP A 26 12.29 -11.11 -1.57
N SER A 27 11.26 -10.65 -2.28
CA SER A 27 10.06 -11.47 -2.51
C SER A 27 9.41 -11.14 -3.85
N PRO A 28 8.67 -12.10 -4.45
CA PRO A 28 7.86 -11.80 -5.62
C PRO A 28 6.91 -10.63 -5.37
N PRO A 29 6.46 -9.93 -6.44
CA PRO A 29 5.47 -8.89 -6.31
C PRO A 29 4.20 -9.37 -5.60
N ALA A 30 3.61 -8.50 -4.79
CA ALA A 30 2.52 -8.86 -3.89
C ALA A 30 1.42 -7.80 -3.82
N ASP A 31 0.22 -8.25 -3.44
CA ASP A 31 -0.83 -7.39 -2.93
C ASP A 31 -0.85 -7.44 -1.40
N ILE A 32 -0.89 -6.28 -0.76
CA ILE A 32 -0.73 -6.11 0.69
C ILE A 32 -2.01 -5.51 1.26
N ARG A 33 -2.67 -6.24 2.17
CA ARG A 33 -3.85 -5.75 2.88
C ARG A 33 -3.44 -4.95 4.10
N ILE A 34 -3.83 -3.68 4.13
CA ILE A 34 -3.72 -2.79 5.28
C ILE A 34 -5.06 -2.71 5.98
N GLU A 35 -5.08 -2.90 7.29
CA GLU A 35 -6.26 -2.70 8.12
C GLU A 35 -5.86 -2.51 9.59
N GLU A 36 -6.48 -1.51 10.23
CA GLU A 36 -6.25 -1.17 11.66
C GLU A 36 -4.76 -0.95 11.97
N GLY A 37 -4.08 -0.27 11.06
CA GLY A 37 -2.66 0.08 11.15
C GLY A 37 -1.69 -1.08 11.07
N ARG A 38 -2.15 -2.25 10.62
CA ARG A 38 -1.35 -3.46 10.45
C ARG A 38 -1.48 -4.04 9.06
N ILE A 39 -0.49 -4.83 8.69
CA ILE A 39 -0.57 -5.70 7.53
C ILE A 39 -1.39 -6.92 7.93
N ARG A 40 -2.57 -7.09 7.30
CA ARG A 40 -3.45 -8.24 7.57
C ARG A 40 -3.17 -9.42 6.65
N ALA A 41 -2.69 -9.15 5.44
CA ALA A 41 -2.37 -10.17 4.46
C ALA A 41 -1.29 -9.67 3.50
N VAL A 42 -0.49 -10.60 2.99
CA VAL A 42 0.40 -10.42 1.84
C VAL A 42 0.14 -11.61 0.94
N ILE A 43 -0.37 -11.37 -0.26
CA ILE A 43 -0.74 -12.39 -1.24
C ILE A 43 -0.05 -12.09 -2.58
N PRO A 44 0.03 -13.05 -3.52
CA PRO A 44 0.58 -12.78 -4.85
C PRO A 44 -0.08 -11.58 -5.54
N ALA A 45 0.71 -10.80 -6.29
CA ALA A 45 0.19 -9.66 -7.03
C ALA A 45 -0.94 -10.05 -8.00
N GLY A 46 -2.02 -9.27 -8.02
CA GLY A 46 -3.19 -9.51 -8.85
C GLY A 46 -4.27 -10.38 -8.20
N GLU A 47 -4.04 -10.90 -7.00
CA GLU A 47 -5.02 -11.71 -6.27
C GLU A 47 -5.94 -10.88 -5.36
N ALA A 48 -5.65 -9.60 -5.12
CA ALA A 48 -6.55 -8.73 -4.36
C ALA A 48 -7.92 -8.62 -5.04
N PRO A 49 -9.03 -8.66 -4.27
CA PRO A 49 -10.37 -8.59 -4.86
C PRO A 49 -10.54 -7.31 -5.69
N CYS A 50 -10.99 -7.45 -6.94
CA CYS A 50 -11.03 -6.35 -7.91
C CYS A 50 -11.82 -5.13 -7.38
N CYS A 51 -12.93 -5.38 -6.67
CA CYS A 51 -13.81 -4.36 -6.09
C CYS A 51 -13.35 -3.82 -4.71
N ALA A 52 -12.30 -4.37 -4.10
CA ALA A 52 -11.84 -3.90 -2.80
C ALA A 52 -11.14 -2.53 -2.90
N PRO A 53 -11.28 -1.63 -1.92
CA PRO A 53 -10.54 -0.38 -1.87
C PRO A 53 -9.02 -0.63 -1.92
N GLY A 54 -8.30 0.15 -2.71
CA GLY A 54 -6.86 -0.02 -2.86
C GLY A 54 -6.19 1.00 -3.77
N LEU A 55 -4.87 1.03 -3.67
CA LEU A 55 -3.94 1.84 -4.44
C LEU A 55 -3.05 0.90 -5.24
N ASP A 56 -3.08 1.06 -6.56
CA ASP A 56 -2.18 0.35 -7.45
C ASP A 56 -0.82 1.07 -7.49
N LEU A 57 0.24 0.31 -7.20
CA LEU A 57 1.60 0.82 -7.17
C LEU A 57 2.34 0.61 -8.49
N ASP A 58 1.78 -0.16 -9.43
CA ASP A 58 2.40 -0.43 -10.74
C ASP A 58 3.87 -0.89 -10.62
N GLY A 59 4.12 -1.85 -9.72
CA GLY A 59 5.48 -2.34 -9.43
C GLY A 59 6.29 -1.45 -8.48
N GLY A 60 5.68 -0.42 -7.91
CA GLY A 60 6.33 0.46 -6.91
C GLY A 60 6.83 -0.31 -5.69
N SER A 61 8.04 0.02 -5.23
CA SER A 61 8.67 -0.64 -4.08
C SER A 61 7.96 -0.33 -2.77
N VAL A 62 7.80 -1.35 -1.94
CA VAL A 62 7.28 -1.25 -0.56
C VAL A 62 8.28 -1.86 0.41
N ARG A 63 8.68 -1.07 1.41
CA ARG A 63 9.66 -1.47 2.42
C ARG A 63 9.16 -1.15 3.82
N SER A 64 9.56 -1.93 4.81
CA SER A 64 9.32 -1.55 6.20
C SER A 64 10.17 -0.35 6.59
N LEU A 65 9.63 0.55 7.41
CA LEU A 65 10.37 1.66 8.00
C LEU A 65 11.19 1.22 9.23
N ALA A 66 10.90 0.06 9.81
CA ALA A 66 11.71 -0.50 10.88
C ALA A 66 13.02 -1.08 10.29
N PRO A 67 14.20 -0.86 10.92
CA PRO A 67 15.49 -1.31 10.40
C PRO A 67 15.56 -2.81 10.06
N ASP A 68 14.91 -3.64 10.87
CA ASP A 68 14.80 -5.10 10.67
C ASP A 68 13.35 -5.54 10.36
N GLY A 69 12.52 -4.58 9.94
CA GLY A 69 11.10 -4.79 9.70
C GLY A 69 10.84 -5.59 8.44
N ARG A 70 9.68 -6.25 8.41
CA ARG A 70 9.24 -7.06 7.26
C ARG A 70 7.88 -6.61 6.77
N VAL A 71 7.67 -6.72 5.47
CA VAL A 71 6.35 -6.60 4.85
C VAL A 71 5.69 -7.97 4.93
N ALA A 72 5.04 -8.28 6.05
CA ALA A 72 4.41 -9.57 6.30
C ALA A 72 3.15 -9.41 7.18
N ALA A 73 2.23 -10.36 7.08
CA ALA A 73 1.02 -10.36 7.91
C ALA A 73 1.35 -10.34 9.41
N GLY A 74 0.59 -9.55 10.18
CA GLY A 74 0.76 -9.34 11.62
C GLY A 74 1.67 -8.15 11.99
N PHE A 75 2.52 -7.70 11.06
CA PHE A 75 3.45 -6.60 11.31
C PHE A 75 2.76 -5.22 11.22
N PRO A 76 3.33 -4.18 11.85
CA PRO A 76 2.86 -2.79 11.69
C PRO A 76 2.89 -2.35 10.22
N ALA A 77 1.91 -1.53 9.84
CA ALA A 77 1.84 -0.92 8.51
C ALA A 77 2.65 0.40 8.46
N ASP A 78 3.87 0.38 9.01
CA ASP A 78 4.83 1.47 8.93
C ASP A 78 5.77 1.23 7.75
N LEU A 79 5.43 1.78 6.58
CA LEU A 79 6.04 1.42 5.30
C LEU A 79 6.53 2.65 4.53
N SER A 80 7.67 2.51 3.86
CA SER A 80 8.04 3.38 2.75
C SER A 80 7.40 2.82 1.48
N VAL A 81 6.60 3.63 0.78
CA VAL A 81 5.84 3.23 -0.40
C VAL A 81 6.23 4.11 -1.57
N THR A 82 6.73 3.50 -2.65
CA THR A 82 6.95 4.18 -3.92
C THR A 82 5.65 4.14 -4.72
N LEU A 83 5.06 5.31 -4.94
CA LEU A 83 3.83 5.47 -5.72
C LEU A 83 4.14 5.44 -7.22
N CYS A 84 3.11 5.21 -8.03
CA CYS A 84 3.20 5.40 -9.48
C CYS A 84 3.75 6.81 -9.81
N GLY A 85 4.73 6.87 -10.71
CA GLY A 85 5.48 8.09 -11.02
C GLY A 85 6.73 8.33 -10.15
N GLY A 86 7.07 7.40 -9.25
CA GLY A 86 8.33 7.39 -8.50
C GLY A 86 8.35 8.22 -7.22
N ARG A 87 7.22 8.85 -6.85
CA ARG A 87 7.12 9.58 -5.58
C ARG A 87 7.14 8.60 -4.42
N ILE A 88 8.07 8.77 -3.49
CA ILE A 88 8.14 7.98 -2.26
C ILE A 88 7.34 8.69 -1.16
N VAL A 89 6.52 7.94 -0.44
CA VAL A 89 5.78 8.42 0.74
C VAL A 89 6.03 7.50 1.92
N GLU A 90 6.12 8.07 3.11
CA GLU A 90 6.09 7.30 4.35
C GLU A 90 4.63 7.10 4.78
N MET A 91 4.27 5.85 5.01
CA MET A 91 3.01 5.44 5.60
C MET A 91 3.25 5.07 7.06
N ARG A 92 2.46 5.62 7.98
CA ARG A 92 2.55 5.33 9.43
C ARG A 92 1.26 4.69 9.89
N ALA A 93 1.33 3.46 10.42
CA ALA A 93 0.16 2.67 10.79
C ALA A 93 -0.94 2.70 9.71
N GLY A 94 -0.57 2.53 8.44
CA GLY A 94 -1.51 2.54 7.32
C GLY A 94 -2.01 3.91 6.87
N ASP A 95 -1.64 5.00 7.55
CA ASP A 95 -1.97 6.37 7.15
C ASP A 95 -0.91 6.93 6.20
N ILE A 96 -1.35 7.48 5.07
CA ILE A 96 -0.48 8.11 4.07
C ILE A 96 -0.80 9.62 4.05
N PRO A 97 0.10 10.47 4.60
CA PRO A 97 -0.14 11.91 4.67
C PRO A 97 -0.47 12.51 3.30
N GLY A 98 -1.58 13.26 3.24
CA GLY A 98 -2.03 13.95 2.03
C GLY A 98 -2.65 13.06 0.95
N LEU A 99 -2.83 11.77 1.21
CA LEU A 99 -3.46 10.81 0.30
C LEU A 99 -4.91 10.49 0.70
N ILE A 100 -5.16 10.40 2.02
CA ILE A 100 -6.50 10.33 2.56
C ILE A 100 -7.05 11.76 2.57
N LYS A 101 -7.92 12.10 1.60
CA LYS A 101 -8.76 13.29 1.74
C LYS A 101 -9.69 13.01 2.93
N THR A 102 -9.48 13.71 4.04
CA THR A 102 -10.52 13.91 5.05
C THR A 102 -11.74 14.44 4.29
N GLY A 103 -12.76 13.60 4.15
CA GLY A 103 -14.06 14.05 3.64
C GLY A 103 -14.54 15.18 4.54
N GLY A 104 -14.69 16.37 3.97
CA GLY A 104 -15.57 17.39 4.52
C GLY A 104 -17.02 17.02 4.30
#